data_AF-A0A357EF68-F1
#
_entry.id   AF-A0A357EF68-F1
#
_cell.length_a   1.000
_cell.length_b   1.000
_cell.length_c   1.000
_cell.angle_alpha   90.00
_cell.angle_beta   90.00
_cell.angle_gamma   90.00
#
_symmetry.space_group_name_H-M   'P 1'
#
loop_
_entity.id
_entity.type
_entity.pdbx_description
1 polymer ?
#
loop_
_entity_poly.entity_id
_entity_poly.type
_entity_poly.pdbx_seq_one_letter_code
_entity_poly.pdbx_strand_id
1 'polypeptide(L)'
;MSDRSSFDQEPQHDRSDEPSLKTGTDPLELIEQCLASFSDGDPRQKLLYKLRHAVMLSQTASQQRELEFKKVSEVVAKLTAPANRIGTLLEIPAPGLARIVVGGAEYYANVDPRVADADLRIGTQILVNEAYAV
;
A
#
# COMPACT_ATOMS: atom_id res chain seq x y z
N MET A 1 -44.34 16.75 -28.08
CA MET A 1 -42.91 16.57 -27.86
C MET A 1 -42.75 15.59 -26.72
N SER A 2 -42.09 14.48 -27.03
CA SER A 2 -41.73 13.39 -26.13
C SER A 2 -40.82 13.90 -25.03
N ASP A 3 -41.01 13.44 -23.79
CA ASP A 3 -39.91 12.79 -23.07
C ASP A 3 -40.44 11.88 -21.95
N ARG A 4 -40.19 10.59 -22.16
CA ARG A 4 -40.18 9.54 -21.14
C ARG A 4 -38.76 9.49 -20.56
N SER A 5 -38.69 9.01 -19.32
CA SER A 5 -37.69 8.07 -18.76
C SER A 5 -37.13 8.64 -17.45
N SER A 6 -37.68 8.26 -16.31
CA SER A 6 -37.47 6.98 -15.61
C SER A 6 -36.11 6.93 -14.91
N PHE A 7 -36.17 7.04 -13.59
CA PHE A 7 -35.44 6.24 -12.60
C PHE A 7 -34.03 5.80 -12.97
N ASP A 8 -33.04 6.61 -12.59
CA ASP A 8 -31.73 6.12 -12.16
C ASP A 8 -31.51 6.57 -10.71
N GLN A 9 -32.05 5.77 -9.79
CA GLN A 9 -31.65 5.79 -8.39
C GLN A 9 -30.80 4.55 -8.18
N GLU A 10 -29.52 4.64 -8.55
CA GLU A 10 -28.54 3.62 -8.18
C GLU A 10 -28.43 3.60 -6.64
N PRO A 11 -28.63 2.45 -5.99
CA PRO A 11 -28.34 2.36 -4.57
C PRO A 11 -26.83 2.36 -4.42
N GLN A 12 -26.29 3.47 -3.89
CA GLN A 12 -24.97 3.48 -3.29
C GLN A 12 -24.96 2.39 -2.22
N HIS A 13 -24.38 1.24 -2.57
CA HIS A 13 -23.87 0.28 -1.60
C HIS A 13 -22.72 0.98 -0.90
N ASP A 14 -23.07 1.76 0.12
CA ASP A 14 -22.16 2.15 1.19
C ASP A 14 -21.69 0.83 1.78
N ARG A 15 -20.55 0.35 1.26
CA ARG A 15 -19.82 -0.77 1.82
C ARG A 15 -19.52 -0.34 3.22
N SER A 16 -20.30 -0.89 4.15
CA SER A 16 -20.05 -0.85 5.57
C SER A 16 -18.54 -0.95 5.78
N ASP A 17 -17.92 0.19 6.09
CA ASP A 17 -16.65 0.22 6.80
C ASP A 17 -16.95 -0.54 8.10
N GLU A 18 -16.72 -1.86 8.05
CA GLU A 18 -16.76 -2.69 9.22
C GLU A 18 -15.74 -2.07 10.17
N PRO A 19 -16.17 -1.52 11.32
CA PRO A 19 -15.23 -0.96 12.26
C PRO A 19 -14.37 -2.13 12.70
N SER A 20 -13.12 -2.15 12.24
CA SER A 20 -12.08 -3.02 12.76
C SER A 20 -11.95 -2.65 14.23
N LEU A 21 -12.74 -3.32 15.07
CA LEU A 21 -12.71 -3.28 16.51
C LEU A 21 -11.37 -3.87 16.92
N LYS A 22 -10.32 -3.06 16.77
CA LYS A 22 -9.05 -3.22 17.46
C LYS A 22 -9.30 -2.87 18.92
N THR A 23 -10.06 -3.72 19.60
CA THR A 23 -9.98 -3.85 21.05
C THR A 23 -8.51 -4.19 21.29
N GLY A 24 -7.75 -3.27 21.87
CA GLY A 24 -6.27 -3.31 21.94
C GLY A 24 -5.68 -4.41 22.83
N THR A 25 -6.40 -5.52 23.04
CA THR A 25 -5.99 -6.65 23.87
C THR A 25 -5.93 -7.90 23.00
N ASP A 26 -4.82 -8.64 23.05
CA ASP A 26 -4.67 -9.89 22.30
C ASP A 26 -5.76 -10.87 22.77
N PRO A 27 -6.60 -11.41 21.86
CA PRO A 27 -7.63 -12.38 22.23
C PRO A 27 -7.06 -13.60 22.95
N LEU A 28 -5.78 -13.94 22.72
CA LEU A 28 -5.11 -15.02 23.44
C LEU A 28 -4.86 -14.66 24.91
N GLU A 29 -4.43 -13.43 25.20
CA GLU A 29 -4.22 -12.93 26.57
C GLU A 29 -5.54 -12.91 27.36
N LEU A 30 -6.63 -12.48 26.74
CA LEU A 30 -7.97 -12.52 27.36
C LEU A 30 -8.39 -13.95 27.72
N ILE A 31 -8.09 -14.92 26.84
CA ILE A 31 -8.39 -16.34 27.09
C ILE A 31 -7.56 -16.87 28.27
N GLU A 32 -6.26 -16.54 28.35
CA GLU A 32 -5.40 -16.94 29.48
C GLU A 32 -5.86 -16.31 30.79
N GLN A 33 -6.23 -15.03 30.78
CA GLN A 33 -6.77 -14.35 31.96
C GLN A 33 -8.08 -14.97 32.43
N CYS A 34 -8.96 -15.37 31.49
CA CYS A 34 -10.16 -16.14 31.79
C CYS A 34 -9.80 -17.49 32.42
N LEU A 35 -8.89 -18.27 31.83
CA LEU A 35 -8.48 -19.58 32.35
C LEU A 35 -7.93 -19.49 33.78
N ALA A 36 -7.12 -18.48 34.08
CA ALA A 36 -6.56 -18.24 35.43
C ALA A 36 -7.62 -17.85 36.48
N SER A 37 -8.80 -17.40 36.05
CA SER A 37 -9.88 -16.97 36.94
C SER A 37 -10.83 -18.10 37.37
N PHE A 38 -10.79 -19.27 36.71
CA PHE A 38 -11.66 -20.41 37.01
C PHE A 38 -11.01 -21.37 38.02
N SER A 39 -11.82 -21.97 38.89
CA SER A 39 -11.39 -23.04 39.80
C SER A 39 -11.01 -24.32 39.05
N ASP A 40 -10.07 -25.09 39.59
CA ASP A 40 -9.66 -26.38 39.01
C ASP A 40 -10.85 -27.33 38.82
N GLY A 41 -11.05 -27.78 37.57
CA GLY A 41 -12.11 -28.73 37.21
C GLY A 41 -13.40 -28.12 36.65
N ASP A 42 -13.46 -26.80 36.42
CA ASP A 42 -14.63 -26.17 35.80
C ASP A 42 -14.85 -26.69 34.36
N PRO A 43 -16.05 -27.19 33.99
CA PRO A 43 -16.34 -27.68 32.64
C PRO A 43 -16.10 -26.63 31.53
N ARG A 44 -16.16 -25.33 31.86
CA ARG A 44 -15.91 -24.22 30.93
C ARG A 44 -14.45 -24.12 30.51
N GLN A 45 -13.50 -24.63 31.31
CA GLN A 45 -12.08 -24.67 30.93
C GLN A 45 -11.87 -25.46 29.63
N LYS A 46 -12.58 -26.59 29.46
CA LYS A 46 -12.50 -27.39 28.22
C LYS A 46 -12.95 -26.60 26.99
N LEU A 47 -13.96 -25.74 27.13
CA LEU A 47 -14.43 -24.89 26.04
C LEU A 47 -13.42 -23.79 25.72
N LEU A 48 -12.81 -23.18 26.75
CA LEU A 48 -11.78 -22.16 26.58
C LEU A 48 -10.50 -22.71 25.93
N TYR A 49 -10.07 -23.93 26.26
CA TYR A 49 -8.95 -24.57 25.56
C TYR A 49 -9.25 -24.82 24.07
N LYS A 50 -10.49 -25.22 23.72
CA LYS A 50 -10.91 -25.34 22.32
C LYS A 50 -10.92 -23.98 21.62
N LEU A 51 -11.39 -22.94 22.30
CA LEU A 51 -11.38 -21.57 21.78
C LEU A 51 -9.97 -21.06 21.54
N ARG A 52 -9.04 -21.27 22.50
CA ARG A 52 -7.63 -20.94 22.36
C ARG A 52 -7.02 -21.56 21.10
N HIS A 53 -7.26 -22.85 20.90
CA HIS A 53 -6.77 -23.56 19.71
C HIS A 53 -7.37 -23.00 18.42
N ALA A 54 -8.68 -22.73 18.39
CA ALA A 54 -9.34 -22.14 17.23
C ALA A 54 -8.82 -20.73 16.90
N VAL A 55 -8.59 -19.89 17.91
CA VAL A 55 -8.01 -18.55 17.77
C VAL A 55 -6.59 -18.64 17.25
N MET A 56 -5.75 -19.52 17.81
CA MET A 56 -4.37 -19.70 17.36
C MET A 56 -4.28 -20.17 15.90
N LEU A 57 -5.13 -21.11 15.48
CA LEU A 57 -5.23 -21.53 14.08
C LEU A 57 -5.65 -20.37 13.17
N SER A 58 -6.66 -19.60 13.58
CA SER A 58 -7.15 -18.44 12.83
C SER A 58 -6.09 -17.34 12.69
N GLN A 59 -5.38 -17.02 13.78
CA GLN A 59 -4.28 -16.05 13.78
C GLN A 59 -3.16 -16.49 12.84
N THR A 60 -2.76 -17.77 12.89
CA THR A 60 -1.73 -18.32 11.99
C THR A 60 -2.17 -18.20 10.52
N ALA A 61 -3.42 -18.56 10.21
CA ALA A 61 -3.97 -18.45 8.85
C ALA A 61 -4.11 -16.99 8.38
N SER A 62 -4.41 -16.05 9.28
CA SER A 62 -4.43 -14.61 8.98
C SER A 62 -3.03 -14.07 8.68
N GLN A 63 -2.04 -14.40 9.52
CA GLN A 63 -0.64 -14.02 9.31
C GLN A 63 -0.11 -14.54 7.98
N GLN A 64 -0.43 -15.79 7.63
CA GLN A 64 -0.04 -16.35 6.33
C GLN A 64 -0.67 -15.57 5.16
N ARG A 65 -1.97 -15.25 5.24
CA ARG A 65 -2.65 -14.43 4.23
C ARG A 65 -2.07 -13.03 4.12
N GLU A 66 -1.74 -12.40 5.24
CA GLU A 66 -1.10 -11.07 5.25
C GLU A 66 0.27 -11.09 4.60
N LEU A 67 1.07 -12.13 4.85
CA LEU A 67 2.38 -12.31 4.20
C LEU A 67 2.23 -12.51 2.68
N GLU A 68 1.27 -13.33 2.26
CA GLU A 68 0.98 -13.57 0.84
C GLU A 68 0.47 -12.30 0.16
N PHE A 69 -0.47 -11.60 0.80
CA PHE A 69 -0.98 -10.33 0.33
C PHE A 69 0.15 -9.32 0.17
N LYS A 70 1.01 -9.17 1.18
CA LYS A 70 2.17 -8.26 1.11
C LYS A 70 3.08 -8.60 -0.08
N LYS A 71 3.39 -9.87 -0.30
CA LYS A 71 4.21 -10.31 -1.45
C LYS A 71 3.54 -9.95 -2.78
N VAL A 72 2.24 -10.21 -2.92
CA VAL A 72 1.48 -9.88 -4.14
C VAL A 72 1.44 -8.36 -4.34
N SER A 73 1.15 -7.58 -3.29
CA SER A 73 1.13 -6.12 -3.35
C SER A 73 2.49 -5.54 -3.75
N GLU A 74 3.61 -6.10 -3.27
CA GLU A 74 4.95 -5.67 -3.67
C GLU A 74 5.23 -5.96 -5.15
N VAL A 75 4.81 -7.12 -5.66
CA VAL A 75 4.96 -7.46 -7.09
C VAL A 75 4.09 -6.55 -7.94
N VAL A 76 2.82 -6.35 -7.56
CA VAL A 76 1.91 -5.44 -8.26
C VAL A 76 2.51 -4.04 -8.27
N ALA A 77 2.94 -3.51 -7.13
CA ALA A 77 3.54 -2.17 -7.05
C ALA A 77 4.78 -2.01 -7.96
N LYS A 78 5.60 -3.06 -8.12
CA LYS A 78 6.75 -3.04 -9.04
C LYS A 78 6.32 -3.08 -10.50
N LEU A 79 5.33 -3.90 -10.85
CA LEU A 79 4.84 -4.05 -12.22
C LEU A 79 3.99 -2.86 -12.68
N THR A 80 3.27 -2.24 -11.75
CA THR A 80 2.49 -1.02 -11.99
C THR A 80 3.28 0.25 -11.70
N ALA A 81 4.56 0.14 -11.33
CA ALA A 81 5.40 1.31 -11.17
C ALA A 81 5.43 2.08 -12.50
N PRO A 82 5.21 3.41 -12.49
CA PRO A 82 5.20 4.17 -13.72
C PRO A 82 6.55 4.04 -14.42
N ALA A 83 6.50 3.79 -15.72
CA ALA A 83 7.71 3.63 -16.51
C ALA A 83 8.50 4.94 -16.52
N ASN A 84 9.80 4.87 -16.22
CA ASN A 84 10.70 6.00 -16.44
C ASN A 84 10.77 6.29 -17.94
N ARG A 85 10.63 7.56 -18.31
CA ARG A 85 10.78 8.06 -19.68
C ARG A 85 12.25 8.34 -19.93
N ILE A 86 12.66 8.24 -21.20
CA ILE A 86 14.02 8.63 -21.61
C ILE A 86 13.96 10.07 -22.12
N GLY A 87 14.79 10.94 -21.54
CA GLY A 87 15.00 12.31 -21.96
C GLY A 87 16.45 12.58 -22.35
N THR A 88 16.75 13.78 -22.84
CA THR A 88 18.12 14.27 -23.02
C THR A 88 18.35 15.50 -22.15
N LEU A 89 19.46 15.52 -21.41
CA LEU A 89 19.86 16.67 -20.61
C LEU A 89 20.39 17.78 -21.53
N LEU A 90 19.81 18.98 -21.46
CA LEU A 90 20.21 20.12 -22.28
C LEU A 90 21.10 21.11 -21.52
N GLU A 91 20.81 21.36 -20.24
CA GLU A 91 21.51 22.35 -19.43
C GLU A 91 21.24 22.13 -17.94
N ILE A 92 22.12 22.63 -17.07
CA ILE A 92 21.92 22.69 -15.61
C ILE A 92 22.01 24.17 -15.18
N PRO A 93 20.89 24.91 -15.24
CA PRO A 93 20.88 26.35 -14.93
C PRO A 93 21.18 26.67 -13.46
N ALA A 94 20.85 25.76 -12.53
CA ALA A 94 21.04 25.94 -11.09
C ALA A 94 21.20 24.58 -10.39
N PRO A 95 21.82 24.53 -9.20
CA PRO A 95 21.90 23.29 -8.42
C PRO A 95 20.50 22.72 -8.15
N GLY A 96 20.30 21.45 -8.47
CA GLY A 96 18.99 20.79 -8.32
C GLY A 96 17.97 21.09 -9.42
N LEU A 97 18.33 21.86 -10.45
CA LEU A 97 17.44 22.18 -11.58
C LEU A 97 18.13 21.90 -12.91
N ALA A 98 17.49 21.11 -13.76
CA ALA A 98 17.96 20.71 -15.08
C ALA A 98 16.97 21.15 -16.17
N ARG A 99 17.48 21.57 -17.33
CA ARG A 99 16.67 21.70 -18.55
C ARG A 99 16.81 20.42 -19.37
N ILE A 100 15.69 19.81 -19.72
CA ILE A 100 15.65 18.50 -20.38
C ILE A 100 14.72 18.52 -21.58
N VAL A 101 14.91 17.61 -22.53
CA VAL A 101 13.93 17.34 -23.59
C VAL A 101 13.38 15.93 -23.44
N VAL A 102 12.05 15.78 -23.46
CA VAL A 102 11.35 14.49 -23.41
C VAL A 102 10.24 14.52 -24.45
N GLY A 103 10.23 13.57 -25.38
CA GLY A 103 9.17 13.47 -26.40
C GLY A 103 9.08 14.70 -27.33
N GLY A 104 10.17 15.43 -27.53
CA GLY A 104 10.22 16.62 -28.39
C GLY A 104 9.80 17.94 -27.74
N ALA A 105 9.47 17.93 -26.43
CA ALA A 105 9.18 19.14 -25.65
C ALA A 105 10.27 19.38 -24.59
N GLU A 106 10.59 20.65 -24.34
CA GLU A 106 11.56 21.08 -23.33
C GLU A 106 10.89 21.36 -21.99
N TYR A 107 11.55 20.95 -20.91
CA TYR A 107 11.08 21.13 -19.54
C TYR A 107 12.21 21.59 -18.63
N TYR A 108 11.86 22.35 -17.59
CA TYR A 108 12.69 22.47 -16.40
C TYR A 108 12.25 21.42 -15.38
N ALA A 109 13.22 20.67 -14.89
CA ALA A 109 13.07 19.44 -14.14
C ALA A 109 13.93 19.51 -12.88
N ASN A 110 13.40 19.02 -11.75
CA ASN A 110 14.21 18.92 -10.53
C ASN A 110 15.15 17.72 -10.63
N VAL A 111 16.37 17.87 -10.14
CA VAL A 111 17.34 16.78 -10.05
C VAL A 111 17.22 16.12 -8.68
N ASP A 112 17.17 14.79 -8.62
CA ASP A 112 17.20 14.05 -7.35
C ASP A 112 18.51 14.36 -6.60
N PRO A 113 18.48 14.82 -5.33
CA PRO A 113 19.67 15.11 -4.54
C PRO A 113 20.66 13.94 -4.38
N ARG A 114 20.23 12.72 -4.69
CA ARG A 114 21.07 11.51 -4.67
C ARG A 114 21.95 11.37 -5.91
N VAL A 115 21.63 12.08 -7.00
CA VAL A 115 22.43 12.08 -8.23
C VAL A 115 23.58 13.07 -8.05
N ALA A 116 24.81 12.63 -8.31
CA ALA A 116 25.97 13.49 -8.23
C ALA A 116 26.04 14.42 -9.45
N ASP A 117 26.35 15.70 -9.24
CA ASP A 117 26.51 16.68 -10.33
C ASP A 117 27.54 16.24 -11.38
N ALA A 118 28.55 15.44 -10.98
CA ALA A 118 29.57 14.90 -11.87
C ALA A 118 29.03 13.89 -12.92
N ASP A 119 27.88 13.26 -12.62
CA ASP A 119 27.24 12.29 -13.50
C ASP A 119 26.30 12.98 -14.51
N LEU A 120 25.93 14.24 -14.26
CA LEU A 120 25.06 15.02 -15.12
C LEU A 120 25.85 15.69 -16.25
N ARG A 121 25.98 14.99 -17.36
CA ARG A 121 26.66 15.49 -18.55
C ARG A 121 25.65 16.00 -19.58
N ILE A 122 25.82 17.25 -19.99
CA ILE A 122 24.98 17.84 -21.03
C ILE A 122 25.07 17.00 -22.31
N GLY A 123 23.92 16.74 -22.94
CA GLY A 123 23.77 15.93 -24.14
C GLY A 123 23.59 14.43 -23.88
N THR A 124 23.62 13.95 -22.64
CA THR A 124 23.39 12.54 -22.34
C THR A 124 21.92 12.20 -22.18
N GLN A 125 21.58 10.93 -22.41
CA GLN A 125 20.28 10.41 -22.07
C GLN A 125 20.13 10.29 -20.55
N ILE A 126 18.95 10.64 -20.08
CA ILE A 126 18.57 10.60 -18.65
C ILE A 126 17.24 9.86 -18.50
N LEU A 127 17.04 9.25 -17.33
CA LEU A 127 15.76 8.70 -16.94
C LEU A 127 14.94 9.79 -16.24
N VAL A 128 13.66 9.86 -16.57
CA VAL A 128 12.77 10.91 -16.10
C VAL A 128 11.48 10.27 -15.59
N ASN A 129 11.08 10.59 -14.36
CA ASN A 129 9.82 10.08 -13.82
C ASN A 129 8.60 10.89 -14.37
N GLU A 130 7.38 10.51 -13.98
CA GLU A 130 6.16 11.20 -14.45
C GLU A 130 6.04 12.66 -13.98
N ALA A 131 6.73 13.02 -12.90
CA ALA A 131 6.81 14.39 -12.38
C ALA A 131 7.95 15.21 -13.02
N TYR A 132 8.61 14.66 -14.05
CA TYR A 132 9.77 15.26 -14.70
C TYR A 132 10.94 15.53 -13.74
N ALA A 133 11.22 14.60 -12.82
CA ALA A 133 12.47 14.61 -12.04
C ALA A 133 13.55 13.76 -12.73
N VAL A 134 14.79 14.27 -12.70
CA VAL A 134 16.02 13.66 -13.26
C VAL A 134 16.78 12.89 -12.20
#